data_AF-A0A926JRT0-F1
#
_entry.id   AF-A0A926JRT0-F1
#
_cell.length_a   1.000
_cell.length_b   1.000
_cell.length_c   1.000
_cell.angle_alpha   90.00
_cell.angle_beta   90.00
_cell.angle_gamma   90.00
#
_symmetry.space_group_name_H-M   'P 1'
#
loop_
_entity.id
_entity.type
_entity.pdbx_description
1 polymer ?
#
loop_
_entity_poly.entity_id
_entity_poly.type
_entity_poly.pdbx_seq_one_letter_code
_entity_poly.pdbx_strand_id
1 'polypeptide(L)'
;MTKIRVTLILLVVLVASSCSLSKVNREYRGAIVGNWILNEVTYAGNSGNFKSVLFNDVSDDCFKGSQWFFRNSNSTGTYTINPGAECMDGVRNIRWSVNETGGGTNQLQFKFIDEKRKDVSGGYGYRLDIV
;
A
#
# COMPACT_ATOMS: atom_id res chain seq x y z
N MET A 1 22.63 43.98 -5.52
CA MET A 1 21.19 43.62 -5.33
C MET A 1 20.71 42.48 -6.23
N THR A 2 21.29 42.27 -7.41
CA THR A 2 20.94 41.17 -8.34
C THR A 2 21.39 39.78 -7.88
N LYS A 3 22.61 39.64 -7.32
CA LYS A 3 23.14 38.34 -6.86
C LYS A 3 22.29 37.70 -5.75
N ILE A 4 21.90 38.46 -4.73
CA ILE A 4 21.04 37.97 -3.62
C ILE A 4 19.67 37.51 -4.13
N ARG A 5 19.07 38.23 -5.08
CA ARG A 5 17.79 37.83 -5.70
C ARG A 5 17.93 36.55 -6.53
N VAL A 6 19.02 36.40 -7.27
CA VAL A 6 19.32 35.17 -8.04
C VAL A 6 19.55 33.98 -7.09
N THR A 7 20.29 34.17 -5.99
CA THR A 7 20.49 33.11 -4.97
C THR A 7 19.19 32.70 -4.29
N LEU A 8 18.30 33.65 -3.97
CA LEU A 8 17.00 33.37 -3.36
C LEU A 8 16.07 32.58 -4.29
N ILE A 9 16.04 32.93 -5.59
CA ILE A 9 15.25 32.23 -6.61
C ILE A 9 15.77 30.80 -6.79
N LEU A 10 17.10 30.61 -6.81
CA LEU A 10 17.70 29.28 -6.94
C LEU A 10 17.37 28.38 -5.73
N LEU A 11 17.37 28.93 -4.52
CA LEU A 11 17.00 28.21 -3.30
C LEU A 11 15.53 27.78 -3.30
N VAL A 12 14.62 28.66 -3.76
CA VAL A 12 13.18 28.35 -3.88
C VAL A 12 12.93 27.26 -4.91
N VAL A 13 13.62 27.27 -6.04
CA VAL A 13 13.49 26.22 -7.09
C VAL A 13 13.99 24.87 -6.59
N LEU A 14 15.11 24.83 -5.84
CA LEU A 14 15.62 23.59 -5.25
C LEU A 14 14.65 22.98 -4.24
N VAL A 15 14.05 23.79 -3.37
CA VAL A 15 13.07 23.34 -2.37
C VAL A 15 11.74 22.93 -3.01
N ALA A 16 11.34 23.55 -4.13
CA ALA A 16 10.10 23.19 -4.83
C ALA A 16 10.16 21.79 -5.48
N SER A 17 11.35 21.25 -5.74
CA SER A 17 11.52 19.95 -6.40
C SER A 17 11.22 18.74 -5.50
N SER A 18 11.20 18.90 -4.17
CA SER A 18 11.17 17.77 -3.21
C SER A 18 9.78 17.28 -2.79
N CYS A 19 8.69 17.93 -3.24
CA CYS A 19 7.33 17.66 -2.74
C CYS A 19 6.44 16.89 -3.71
N SER A 20 6.96 16.42 -4.85
CA SER A 20 6.17 15.70 -5.84
C SER A 20 6.53 14.22 -5.91
N LEU A 21 5.52 13.36 -6.05
CA LEU A 21 5.72 11.95 -6.39
C LEU A 21 6.47 11.84 -7.73
N SER A 22 7.36 10.86 -7.84
CA SER A 22 8.06 10.59 -9.10
C SER A 22 7.06 10.17 -10.21
N LYS A 23 7.49 10.24 -11.48
CA LYS A 23 6.68 9.73 -12.60
C LYS A 23 6.37 8.24 -12.42
N VAL A 24 7.37 7.44 -12.03
CA VAL A 24 7.25 6.00 -11.80
C VAL A 24 6.24 5.73 -10.69
N ASN A 25 6.31 6.45 -9.56
CA ASN A 25 5.35 6.32 -8.48
C ASN A 25 3.90 6.51 -8.96
N ARG A 26 3.68 7.60 -9.72
CA ARG A 26 2.34 7.94 -10.23
C ARG A 26 1.78 6.86 -11.15
N GLU A 27 2.63 6.25 -11.97
CA GLU A 27 2.25 5.15 -12.87
C GLU A 27 1.78 3.93 -12.08
N TYR A 28 2.58 3.44 -11.13
CA TYR A 28 2.20 2.30 -10.29
C TYR A 28 0.97 2.58 -9.41
N ARG A 29 0.83 3.81 -8.89
CA ARG A 29 -0.40 4.21 -8.19
C ARG A 29 -1.61 4.15 -9.13
N GLY A 30 -1.45 4.58 -10.38
CA GLY A 30 -2.49 4.48 -11.40
C GLY A 30 -2.93 3.04 -11.64
N ALA A 31 -1.98 2.09 -11.67
CA ALA A 31 -2.27 0.68 -11.82
C ALA A 31 -3.00 0.08 -10.60
N ILE A 32 -2.63 0.47 -9.37
CA ILE A 32 -3.19 -0.11 -8.13
C ILE A 32 -4.58 0.45 -7.78
N VAL A 33 -4.87 1.70 -8.13
CA VAL A 33 -6.14 2.35 -7.75
C VAL A 33 -7.32 1.65 -8.40
N GLY A 34 -8.30 1.25 -7.59
CA GLY A 34 -9.47 0.53 -8.08
C GLY A 34 -9.97 -0.51 -7.07
N ASN A 35 -10.84 -1.38 -7.57
CA ASN A 35 -11.37 -2.53 -6.83
C ASN A 35 -10.67 -3.80 -7.30
N TRP A 36 -10.27 -4.64 -6.35
CA TRP A 36 -9.57 -5.90 -6.59
C TRP A 36 -10.23 -7.03 -5.82
N ILE A 37 -10.08 -8.24 -6.33
CA ILE A 37 -10.45 -9.47 -5.64
C ILE A 37 -9.18 -10.32 -5.51
N LEU A 38 -8.86 -10.74 -4.29
CA LEU A 38 -7.75 -11.66 -4.08
C LEU A 38 -8.19 -13.07 -4.44
N ASN A 39 -7.83 -13.53 -5.64
CA ASN A 39 -8.32 -14.80 -6.17
C ASN A 39 -7.65 -16.02 -5.50
N GLU A 40 -6.35 -15.94 -5.23
CA GLU A 40 -5.57 -17.10 -4.79
C GLU A 40 -4.40 -16.69 -3.89
N VAL A 41 -4.00 -17.60 -3.00
CA VAL A 41 -2.76 -17.53 -2.22
C VAL A 41 -1.97 -18.80 -2.49
N THR A 42 -0.76 -18.66 -3.02
CA THR A 42 0.13 -19.77 -3.40
C THR A 42 1.48 -19.66 -2.72
N TYR A 43 2.14 -20.80 -2.50
CA TYR A 43 3.45 -20.87 -1.84
C TYR A 43 4.51 -21.32 -2.84
N ALA A 44 5.53 -20.49 -3.07
CA ALA A 44 6.59 -20.81 -4.01
C ALA A 44 7.43 -22.01 -3.54
N GLY A 45 7.77 -22.91 -4.47
CA GLY A 45 8.71 -23.98 -4.23
C GLY A 45 8.20 -25.18 -3.45
N ASN A 46 6.89 -25.31 -3.21
CA ASN A 46 6.35 -26.45 -2.47
C ASN A 46 4.93 -26.82 -2.92
N SER A 47 4.64 -28.12 -3.01
CA SER A 47 3.34 -28.67 -3.45
C SER A 47 2.53 -29.28 -2.28
N GLY A 48 2.38 -28.54 -1.19
CA GLY A 48 1.68 -28.98 0.03
C GLY A 48 0.54 -28.04 0.44
N ASN A 49 -0.30 -28.50 1.37
CA ASN A 49 -1.29 -27.64 2.03
C ASN A 49 -0.60 -26.87 3.16
N PHE A 50 -0.49 -25.55 3.00
CA PHE A 50 0.02 -24.65 4.03
C PHE A 50 -1.14 -23.91 4.67
N LYS A 51 -1.00 -23.63 5.97
CA LYS A 51 -1.84 -22.68 6.67
C LYS A 51 -0.94 -21.56 7.13
N SER A 52 -1.27 -20.33 6.78
CA SER A 52 -0.56 -19.15 7.26
C SER A 52 -1.53 -18.08 7.72
N VAL A 53 -1.08 -17.24 8.64
CA VAL A 53 -1.81 -16.04 9.03
C VAL A 53 -1.21 -14.90 8.21
N LEU A 54 -2.02 -14.29 7.35
CA LEU A 54 -1.58 -13.18 6.52
C LEU A 54 -1.80 -11.86 7.25
N PHE A 55 -0.81 -10.97 7.13
CA PHE A 55 -0.85 -9.61 7.67
C PHE A 55 -1.21 -9.51 9.16
N ASN A 56 -0.93 -10.58 9.93
CA ASN A 56 -1.29 -10.71 11.33
C ASN A 56 -2.79 -10.46 11.60
N ASP A 57 -3.66 -10.82 10.65
CA ASP A 57 -5.12 -10.61 10.73
C ASP A 57 -5.87 -11.95 10.74
N VAL A 58 -6.00 -12.61 9.58
CA VAL A 58 -6.71 -13.88 9.42
C VAL A 58 -5.91 -14.88 8.59
N SER A 59 -6.39 -16.13 8.51
CA SER A 59 -5.74 -17.17 7.72
C SER A 59 -5.75 -16.86 6.23
N ASP A 60 -4.80 -17.43 5.49
CA ASP A 60 -4.71 -17.36 4.04
C ASP A 60 -5.98 -17.83 3.33
N ASP A 61 -6.65 -18.85 3.86
CA ASP A 61 -7.95 -19.30 3.34
C ASP A 61 -9.05 -18.23 3.46
N CYS A 62 -9.05 -17.44 4.53
CA CYS A 62 -10.02 -16.34 4.71
C CYS A 62 -9.76 -15.16 3.77
N PHE A 63 -8.53 -15.02 3.27
CA PHE A 63 -8.17 -13.98 2.32
C PHE A 63 -8.63 -14.28 0.88
N LYS A 64 -8.89 -15.55 0.53
CA LYS A 64 -9.40 -15.94 -0.79
C LYS A 64 -10.79 -15.34 -1.01
N GLY A 65 -10.96 -14.65 -2.14
CA GLY A 65 -12.17 -13.91 -2.48
C GLY A 65 -12.33 -12.57 -1.75
N SER A 66 -11.38 -12.16 -0.89
CA SER A 66 -11.45 -10.87 -0.21
C SER A 66 -11.46 -9.71 -1.20
N GLN A 67 -12.23 -8.68 -0.87
CA GLN A 67 -12.44 -7.51 -1.75
C GLN A 67 -11.58 -6.35 -1.26
N TRP A 68 -10.73 -5.84 -2.13
CA TRP A 68 -9.82 -4.74 -1.83
C TRP A 68 -10.18 -3.50 -2.63
N PHE A 69 -10.01 -2.33 -2.02
CA PHE A 69 -10.23 -1.05 -2.65
C PHE A 69 -9.10 -0.09 -2.31
N PHE A 70 -8.50 0.53 -3.33
CA PHE A 70 -7.42 1.49 -3.18
C PHE A 70 -7.81 2.86 -3.75
N ARG A 71 -7.74 3.90 -2.90
CA ARG A 71 -8.04 5.29 -3.28
C ARG A 71 -6.77 6.14 -3.30
N ASN A 72 -6.58 6.88 -4.38
CA ASN A 72 -5.40 7.74 -4.55
C ASN A 72 -5.41 9.00 -3.67
N SER A 73 -6.55 9.69 -3.54
CA SER A 73 -6.64 11.09 -3.08
C SER A 73 -6.07 11.37 -1.69
N ASN A 74 -6.07 10.39 -0.80
CA ASN A 74 -5.56 10.46 0.57
C ASN A 74 -4.78 9.20 0.97
N SER A 75 -4.39 8.39 -0.03
CA SER A 75 -3.67 7.13 0.17
C SER A 75 -4.38 6.16 1.12
N THR A 76 -5.71 6.17 1.17
CA THR A 76 -6.47 5.19 1.96
C THR A 76 -7.01 4.07 1.10
N GLY A 77 -7.33 2.96 1.73
CA GLY A 77 -7.99 1.83 1.11
C GLY A 77 -8.69 0.98 2.16
N THR A 78 -9.31 -0.08 1.70
CA THR A 78 -9.92 -1.10 2.55
C THR A 78 -9.66 -2.47 1.97
N TYR A 79 -9.68 -3.49 2.81
CA TYR A 79 -10.01 -4.83 2.36
C TYR A 79 -11.13 -5.42 3.23
N THR A 80 -11.91 -6.30 2.64
CA THR A 80 -13.06 -6.93 3.29
C THR A 80 -12.87 -8.44 3.26
N ILE A 81 -12.84 -9.04 4.44
CA ILE A 81 -12.88 -10.49 4.61
C ILE A 81 -14.33 -10.94 4.52
N ASN A 82 -14.61 -11.89 3.63
CA ASN A 82 -15.96 -12.42 3.47
C ASN A 82 -16.34 -13.29 4.68
N PRO A 83 -17.64 -13.39 5.01
CA PRO A 83 -18.11 -14.29 6.05
C PRO A 83 -17.75 -15.75 5.75
N GLY A 84 -17.26 -16.45 6.76
CA GLY A 84 -16.92 -17.87 6.70
C GLY A 84 -16.88 -18.46 8.10
N ALA A 85 -17.07 -19.78 8.23
CA ALA A 85 -17.23 -20.45 9.53
C ALA A 85 -16.09 -20.15 10.53
N GLU A 86 -14.86 -19.96 10.02
CA GLU A 86 -13.65 -19.72 10.81
C GLU A 86 -13.01 -18.35 10.52
N CYS A 87 -13.69 -17.47 9.78
CA CYS A 87 -13.14 -16.20 9.33
C CYS A 87 -13.72 -15.05 10.14
N MET A 88 -12.84 -14.26 10.77
CA MET A 88 -13.24 -12.98 11.35
C MET A 88 -13.54 -12.00 10.21
N ASP A 89 -14.82 -11.84 9.90
CA ASP A 89 -15.28 -11.09 8.75
C ASP A 89 -15.18 -9.57 8.93
N GLY A 90 -15.53 -8.84 7.87
CA GLY A 90 -15.69 -7.40 7.91
C GLY A 90 -14.54 -6.62 7.30
N VAL A 91 -14.62 -5.30 7.47
CA VAL A 91 -13.77 -4.33 6.77
C VAL A 91 -12.54 -3.98 7.61
N ARG A 92 -11.38 -3.93 6.96
CA ARG A 92 -10.12 -3.40 7.52
C ARG A 92 -9.74 -2.14 6.78
N ASN A 93 -9.50 -1.05 7.50
CA ASN A 93 -9.06 0.20 6.91
C ASN A 93 -7.54 0.23 6.82
N ILE A 94 -7.02 0.64 5.66
CA ILE A 94 -5.58 0.71 5.41
C ILE A 94 -5.17 2.09 4.87
N ARG A 95 -3.92 2.48 5.15
CA ARG A 95 -3.20 3.52 4.42
C ARG A 95 -2.11 2.87 3.61
N TRP A 96 -1.99 3.21 2.34
CA TRP A 96 -1.10 2.56 1.38
C TRP A 96 -0.25 3.55 0.59
N SER A 97 0.90 3.10 0.11
CA SER A 97 1.74 3.86 -0.82
C SER A 97 2.53 2.91 -1.72
N VAL A 98 3.14 3.47 -2.77
CA VAL A 98 4.14 2.76 -3.56
C VAL A 98 5.50 3.12 -3.00
N ASN A 99 6.27 2.10 -2.59
CA ASN A 99 7.66 2.23 -2.20
C ASN A 99 8.54 1.99 -3.44
N GLU A 100 9.25 3.02 -3.86
CA GLU A 100 10.22 2.92 -4.96
C GLU A 100 11.56 2.47 -4.40
N THR A 101 12.02 1.30 -4.80
CA THR A 101 13.28 0.72 -4.30
C THR A 101 14.51 1.17 -5.10
N GLY A 102 14.32 1.92 -6.20
CA GLY A 102 15.39 2.57 -6.96
C GLY A 102 16.26 1.62 -7.81
N GLY A 103 15.89 0.35 -7.92
CA GLY A 103 16.64 -0.67 -8.67
C GLY A 103 16.12 -2.10 -8.51
N GLY A 104 15.17 -2.33 -7.59
CA GLY A 104 14.43 -3.58 -7.45
C GLY A 104 12.95 -3.42 -7.85
N THR A 105 12.15 -4.43 -7.51
CA THR A 105 10.70 -4.39 -7.71
C THR A 105 10.08 -3.30 -6.85
N ASN A 106 9.19 -2.50 -7.43
CA ASN A 106 8.42 -1.51 -6.69
C ASN A 106 7.39 -2.24 -5.82
N GLN A 107 7.09 -1.68 -4.65
CA GLN A 107 6.30 -2.40 -3.66
C GLN A 107 5.05 -1.63 -3.30
N LEU A 108 3.91 -2.31 -3.26
CA LEU A 108 2.75 -1.85 -2.53
C LEU A 108 3.07 -2.01 -1.05
N GLN A 109 3.08 -0.90 -0.31
CA GLN A 109 3.19 -0.95 1.14
C GLN A 109 1.91 -0.42 1.78
N PHE A 110 1.48 -1.04 2.89
CA PHE A 110 0.32 -0.56 3.63
C PHE A 110 0.43 -0.83 5.12
N LYS A 111 -0.39 -0.10 5.89
CA LYS A 111 -0.58 -0.30 7.33
C LYS A 111 -2.03 -0.11 7.71
N PHE A 112 -2.43 -0.68 8.84
CA PHE A 112 -3.78 -0.51 9.38
C PHE A 112 -3.98 0.88 9.98
N ILE A 113 -5.19 1.41 9.77
CA ILE A 113 -5.63 2.68 10.33
C ILE A 113 -7.02 2.55 10.96
N ASP A 114 -7.36 3.46 11.87
CA ASP A 114 -8.74 3.61 12.37
C ASP A 114 -9.61 4.42 11.38
N GLU A 115 -10.90 4.57 11.70
CA GLU A 115 -11.85 5.39 10.93
C GLU A 115 -11.44 6.87 10.83
N LYS A 116 -10.69 7.36 11.83
CA LYS A 116 -10.11 8.71 11.88
C LYS A 116 -8.77 8.79 11.14
N ARG A 117 -8.38 7.71 10.44
CA ARG A 117 -7.15 7.55 9.65
C ARG A 117 -5.86 7.66 10.47
N LYS A 118 -5.94 7.39 11.77
CA LYS A 118 -4.79 7.26 12.66
C LYS A 118 -4.19 5.88 12.53
N ASP A 119 -2.87 5.81 12.66
CA ASP A 119 -2.14 4.54 12.67
C ASP A 119 -2.53 3.71 13.89
N VAL A 120 -2.95 2.47 13.66
CA VAL A 120 -3.22 1.48 14.72
C VAL A 120 -2.21 0.31 14.69
N SER A 121 -1.26 0.36 13.76
CA SER A 121 -0.20 -0.64 13.58
C SER A 121 1.08 -0.29 14.35
N GLY A 122 1.10 0.79 15.14
CA GLY A 122 2.29 1.21 15.88
C GLY A 122 3.48 1.61 14.99
N GLY A 123 3.21 2.07 13.77
CA GLY A 123 4.24 2.41 12.78
C GLY A 123 4.70 1.24 11.90
N TYR A 124 4.27 0.01 12.20
CA TYR A 124 4.56 -1.16 11.38
C TYR A 124 3.58 -1.29 10.21
N GLY A 125 3.96 -2.09 9.22
CA GLY A 125 3.15 -2.34 8.03
C GLY A 125 3.72 -3.47 7.19
N TYR A 126 3.09 -3.72 6.06
CA TYR A 126 3.40 -4.81 5.15
C TYR A 126 3.84 -4.27 3.80
N ARG A 127 4.63 -5.07 3.08
CA ARG A 127 5.11 -4.78 1.73
C ARG A 127 4.86 -5.98 0.84
N LEU A 128 4.37 -5.70 -0.37
CA LEU A 128 4.09 -6.66 -1.42
C LEU A 128 4.78 -6.17 -2.69
N ASP A 129 5.54 -7.05 -3.34
CA ASP A 129 6.15 -6.73 -4.62
C ASP A 129 5.07 -6.59 -5.70
N ILE A 130 5.17 -5.53 -6.51
CA ILE A 130 4.31 -5.30 -7.67
C ILE A 130 5.02 -5.90 -8.88
N VAL A 131 4.52 -7.05 -9.35
CA VAL A 131 5.07 -7.81 -10.48
C VAL A 131 4.33 -7.50 -11.77
#